data_AF-A0A2G9MS16-F1
#
_entry.id   AF-A0A2G9MS16-F1
#
_cell.length_a   1.000
_cell.length_b   1.000
_cell.length_c   1.000
_cell.angle_alpha   90.00
_cell.angle_beta   90.00
_cell.angle_gamma   90.00
#
_symmetry.space_group_name_H-M   'P 1'
#
loop_
_entity.id
_entity.type
_entity.pdbx_description
1 polymer ?
#
loop_
_entity_poly.entity_id
_entity_poly.type
_entity_poly.pdbx_seq_one_letter_code
_entity_poly.pdbx_strand_id
1 'polypeptide(L)'
;MTKKKVEQLRKFLKISICSLLGIELALIGSVAYNFRGNKAIKPYVENNLTKIIQKQEEKMGLKHFDMPSVEYDLPKDLPQIIKISPAFVGLYRPEEDKIYLITCIMRTKEFNLENTIAEIANFGFVNDAEEVVYHELGHFYADKLSEYLGWGNWPPKVVGNDKFVGVKMVSEGIAEYFEHKSTGNEYDKPPEYLLNLEEFKSDNDFFYNGGYQLVKPIIDKHGRIGIAYLIESPPELEDIIDLVKYQKRAIEFLDLVR
;
A
#
# COMPACT_ATOMS: atom_id res chain seq x y z
N MET A 1 -19.67 20.92 52.42
CA MET A 1 -19.19 21.72 51.26
C MET A 1 -20.41 22.32 50.56
N THR A 2 -20.42 23.63 50.26
CA THR A 2 -21.61 24.28 49.68
C THR A 2 -21.79 23.92 48.20
N LYS A 3 -23.03 23.93 47.69
CA LYS A 3 -23.35 23.65 46.27
C LYS A 3 -22.49 24.51 45.32
N LYS A 4 -22.28 25.78 45.68
CA LYS A 4 -21.40 26.73 44.97
C LYS A 4 -19.93 26.28 44.90
N LYS A 5 -19.38 25.71 45.99
CA LYS A 5 -18.01 25.18 46.02
C LYS A 5 -17.85 23.92 45.16
N VAL A 6 -18.85 23.03 45.15
CA VAL A 6 -18.87 21.82 44.28
C VAL A 6 -18.85 22.22 42.80
N GLU A 7 -19.63 23.23 42.42
CA GLU A 7 -19.74 23.70 41.04
C GLU A 7 -18.46 24.39 40.55
N GLN A 8 -17.83 25.20 41.41
CA GLN A 8 -16.51 25.79 41.14
C GLN A 8 -15.43 24.71 40.95
N LEU A 9 -15.41 23.67 41.78
CA LEU A 9 -14.46 22.56 41.66
C LEU A 9 -14.65 21.79 40.33
N ARG A 10 -15.90 21.53 39.93
CA ARG A 10 -16.22 20.89 38.63
C ARG A 10 -15.78 21.72 37.44
N LYS A 11 -15.95 23.05 37.50
CA LYS A 11 -15.51 23.96 36.44
C LYS A 11 -13.99 23.98 36.32
N PHE A 12 -13.28 24.01 37.45
CA PHE A 12 -11.82 23.95 37.48
C PHE A 12 -11.28 22.63 36.91
N LEU A 13 -11.82 21.49 37.35
CA LEU A 13 -11.45 20.17 36.83
C LEU A 13 -11.67 20.05 35.32
N LYS A 14 -12.80 20.53 34.79
CA LYS A 14 -13.04 20.54 33.34
C LYS A 14 -12.02 21.38 32.58
N ILE A 15 -11.70 22.57 33.07
CA ILE A 15 -10.70 23.43 32.43
C ILE A 15 -9.32 22.75 32.46
N SER A 16 -8.89 22.21 33.61
CA SER A 16 -7.60 21.53 33.72
C SER A 16 -7.48 20.30 32.82
N ILE A 17 -8.53 19.49 32.69
CA ILE A 17 -8.58 18.35 31.77
C ILE A 17 -8.48 18.82 30.32
N CYS A 18 -9.27 19.84 29.91
CA CYS A 18 -9.19 20.37 28.55
C CYS A 18 -7.83 20.99 28.24
N SER A 19 -7.20 21.66 29.20
CA SER A 19 -5.87 22.25 29.03
C SER A 19 -4.78 21.19 28.91
N LEU A 20 -4.85 20.12 29.72
CA LEU A 20 -3.93 18.98 29.62
C LEU A 20 -4.08 18.26 28.28
N LEU A 21 -5.31 18.01 27.85
CA LEU A 21 -5.59 17.43 26.53
C LEU A 21 -5.12 18.36 25.38
N GLY A 22 -5.28 19.67 25.52
CA GLY A 22 -4.79 20.64 24.53
C GLY A 22 -3.27 20.69 24.43
N ILE A 23 -2.57 20.60 25.57
CA ILE A 23 -1.10 20.53 25.62
C ILE A 23 -0.60 19.19 25.07
N GLU A 24 -1.26 18.07 25.40
CA GLU A 24 -0.96 16.75 24.85
C GLU A 24 -1.15 16.73 23.33
N LEU A 25 -2.27 17.25 22.81
CA LEU A 25 -2.51 17.31 21.37
C LEU A 25 -1.53 18.24 20.63
N ALA A 26 -1.18 19.39 21.23
CA ALA A 26 -0.18 20.30 20.65
C ALA A 26 1.23 19.70 20.69
N LEU A 27 1.58 18.96 21.75
CA LEU A 27 2.84 18.21 21.84
C LEU A 27 2.86 17.05 20.85
N ILE A 28 1.80 16.26 20.74
CA ILE A 28 1.69 15.17 19.76
C ILE A 28 1.80 15.73 18.34
N GLY A 29 1.09 16.82 18.02
CA GLY A 29 1.17 17.49 16.73
C GLY A 29 2.57 18.05 16.45
N SER A 30 3.23 18.64 17.44
CA SER A 30 4.59 19.17 17.30
C SER A 30 5.64 18.05 17.22
N VAL A 31 5.46 16.95 17.95
CA VAL A 31 6.30 15.76 17.90
C VAL A 31 6.13 15.09 16.54
N ALA A 32 4.92 14.78 16.10
CA ALA A 32 4.65 14.23 14.76
C ALA A 32 5.19 15.13 13.64
N TYR A 33 5.06 16.46 13.79
CA TYR A 33 5.63 17.42 12.83
C TYR A 33 7.17 17.46 12.84
N ASN A 34 7.80 17.33 14.00
CA ASN A 34 9.26 17.26 14.12
C ASN A 34 9.83 15.88 13.74
N PHE A 35 9.01 14.83 13.76
CA PHE A 35 9.29 13.50 13.21
C PHE A 35 8.90 13.37 11.73
N ARG A 36 8.90 14.49 10.98
CA ARG A 36 9.04 14.47 9.51
C ARG A 36 10.35 13.76 9.17
N GLY A 37 10.26 12.45 8.99
CA GLY A 37 11.42 11.58 8.81
C GLY A 37 11.72 10.73 10.04
N ASN A 38 11.15 9.52 10.12
CA ASN A 38 11.77 8.48 10.94
C ASN A 38 13.16 8.21 10.33
N LYS A 39 14.21 8.72 10.98
CA LYS A 39 15.59 8.73 10.47
C LYS A 39 16.16 7.32 10.37
N ALA A 40 15.57 6.35 11.06
CA ALA A 40 15.94 4.94 10.94
C ALA A 40 15.50 4.30 9.61
N ILE A 41 14.45 4.82 8.94
CA ILE A 41 13.90 4.19 7.72
C ILE A 41 14.89 4.23 6.57
N LYS A 42 15.48 5.41 6.30
CA LYS A 42 16.44 5.58 5.21
C LYS A 42 17.62 4.60 5.28
N PRO A 43 18.44 4.59 6.36
CA PRO A 43 19.55 3.65 6.46
C PRO A 43 19.08 2.20 6.49
N TYR A 44 17.90 1.90 7.06
CA TYR A 44 17.36 0.54 7.03
C TYR A 44 17.08 0.07 5.59
N VAL A 45 16.35 0.86 4.81
CA VAL A 45 16.00 0.51 3.42
C VAL A 45 17.26 0.49 2.55
N GLU A 46 18.14 1.48 2.63
CA GLU A 46 19.40 1.52 1.84
C GLU A 46 20.30 0.30 2.12
N ASN A 47 20.39 -0.15 3.37
CA ASN A 47 21.24 -1.28 3.74
C ASN A 47 20.60 -2.65 3.46
N ASN A 48 19.28 -2.71 3.24
CA ASN A 48 18.54 -3.97 3.11
C ASN A 48 17.83 -4.14 1.77
N LEU A 49 17.69 -3.12 0.92
CA LEU A 49 16.92 -3.20 -0.33
C LEU A 49 17.31 -4.39 -1.20
N THR A 50 18.60 -4.64 -1.41
CA THR A 50 19.08 -5.81 -2.15
C THR A 50 18.63 -7.14 -1.53
N LYS A 51 18.66 -7.26 -0.20
CA LYS A 51 18.21 -8.46 0.51
C LYS A 51 16.69 -8.63 0.45
N ILE A 52 15.96 -7.52 0.53
CA ILE A 52 14.49 -7.49 0.39
C ILE A 52 14.12 -8.02 -0.99
N ILE A 53 14.71 -7.47 -2.06
CA ILE A 53 14.49 -7.94 -3.44
C ILE A 53 14.82 -9.44 -3.55
N GLN A 54 16.01 -9.87 -3.09
CA GLN A 54 16.41 -11.28 -3.15
C GLN A 54 15.40 -12.21 -2.45
N LYS A 55 14.96 -11.85 -1.25
CA LYS A 55 13.96 -12.61 -0.50
C LYS A 55 12.62 -12.66 -1.23
N GLN A 56 12.22 -11.56 -1.87
CA GLN A 56 11.03 -11.52 -2.73
C GLN A 56 11.17 -12.51 -3.89
N GLU A 57 12.29 -12.45 -4.62
CA GLU A 57 12.56 -13.31 -5.76
C GLU A 57 12.55 -14.79 -5.39
N GLU A 58 13.17 -15.14 -4.26
CA GLU A 58 13.21 -16.50 -3.73
C GLU A 58 11.81 -17.03 -3.42
N LYS A 59 10.97 -16.21 -2.77
CA LYS A 59 9.61 -16.61 -2.39
C LYS A 59 8.65 -16.70 -3.58
N MET A 60 8.83 -15.86 -4.59
CA MET A 60 7.96 -15.81 -5.76
C MET A 60 8.43 -16.72 -6.90
N GLY A 61 9.70 -17.11 -6.92
CA GLY A 61 10.30 -17.77 -8.08
C GLY A 61 10.39 -16.86 -9.31
N LEU A 62 10.37 -15.54 -9.11
CA LEU A 62 10.42 -14.51 -10.15
C LEU A 62 11.68 -13.68 -9.97
N LYS A 63 12.45 -13.45 -11.05
CA LYS A 63 13.58 -12.52 -11.03
C LYS A 63 13.12 -11.12 -11.40
N HIS A 64 13.54 -10.12 -10.62
CA HIS A 64 13.38 -8.72 -10.95
C HIS A 64 14.23 -8.35 -12.15
N PHE A 65 13.81 -7.29 -12.84
CA PHE A 65 14.50 -6.78 -14.02
C PHE A 65 15.72 -5.94 -13.61
N ASP A 66 15.52 -5.03 -12.66
CA ASP A 66 16.52 -4.10 -12.15
C ASP A 66 16.23 -3.74 -10.68
N MET A 67 17.00 -2.80 -10.12
CA MET A 67 16.79 -2.26 -8.78
C MET A 67 16.23 -0.83 -8.88
N PRO A 68 15.06 -0.53 -8.30
CA PRO A 68 14.52 0.83 -8.30
C PRO A 68 15.36 1.76 -7.41
N SER A 69 15.30 3.05 -7.71
CA SER A 69 15.78 4.09 -6.79
C SER A 69 14.75 4.34 -5.68
N VAL A 70 15.21 4.78 -4.50
CA VAL A 70 14.32 5.08 -3.36
C VAL A 70 14.52 6.51 -2.90
N GLU A 71 13.43 7.26 -2.76
CA GLU A 71 13.37 8.62 -2.23
C GLU A 71 12.52 8.65 -0.96
N TYR A 72 12.92 9.46 0.02
CA TYR A 72 12.33 9.44 1.38
C TYR A 72 11.50 10.68 1.68
N ASP A 73 11.03 11.33 0.62
CA ASP A 73 10.15 12.49 0.65
C ASP A 73 9.09 12.32 -0.45
N LEU A 74 7.97 13.03 -0.33
CA LEU A 74 6.94 12.98 -1.36
C LEU A 74 7.36 13.74 -2.61
N PRO A 75 6.97 13.27 -3.81
CA PRO A 75 7.11 14.05 -5.02
C PRO A 75 6.47 15.44 -4.88
N LYS A 76 7.17 16.45 -5.39
CA LYS A 76 6.78 17.86 -5.23
C LYS A 76 5.45 18.16 -5.91
N ASP A 77 5.19 17.51 -7.04
CA ASP A 77 4.02 17.63 -7.91
C ASP A 77 2.79 16.85 -7.43
N LEU A 78 2.87 16.08 -6.34
CA LEU A 78 1.68 15.42 -5.80
C LEU A 78 0.60 16.42 -5.35
N PRO A 79 -0.68 16.18 -5.66
CA PRO A 79 -1.80 16.94 -5.12
C PRO A 79 -1.77 17.01 -3.59
N GLN A 80 -2.07 18.18 -3.00
CA GLN A 80 -2.05 18.36 -1.54
C GLN A 80 -2.97 17.38 -0.79
N ILE A 81 -4.09 16.99 -1.39
CA ILE A 81 -5.03 16.03 -0.79
C ILE A 81 -4.42 14.64 -0.56
N ILE A 82 -3.48 14.23 -1.43
CA ILE A 82 -2.76 12.96 -1.27
C ILE A 82 -1.71 13.10 -0.17
N LYS A 83 -1.06 14.27 -0.07
CA LYS A 83 -0.02 14.56 0.95
C LYS A 83 -0.53 14.52 2.39
N ILE A 84 -1.85 14.59 2.59
CA ILE A 84 -2.49 14.57 3.92
C ILE A 84 -3.16 13.24 4.24
N SER A 85 -3.17 12.27 3.31
CA SER A 85 -3.78 10.96 3.55
C SER A 85 -2.84 10.09 4.39
N PRO A 86 -3.24 9.67 5.61
CA PRO A 86 -2.41 8.78 6.44
C PRO A 86 -2.31 7.37 5.87
N ALA A 87 -3.16 7.00 4.91
CA ALA A 87 -3.13 5.70 4.25
C ALA A 87 -2.08 5.63 3.12
N PHE A 88 -1.51 6.77 2.73
CA PHE A 88 -0.49 6.81 1.68
C PHE A 88 0.87 6.65 2.34
N VAL A 89 1.54 5.52 2.11
CA VAL A 89 2.82 5.19 2.77
C VAL A 89 3.95 5.03 1.75
N GLY A 90 3.66 4.47 0.59
CA GLY A 90 4.58 4.32 -0.53
C GLY A 90 3.98 4.87 -1.84
N LEU A 91 4.84 5.06 -2.83
CA LEU A 91 4.46 5.32 -4.21
C LEU A 91 5.59 4.92 -5.16
N TYR A 92 5.31 4.00 -6.07
CA TYR A 92 6.11 3.78 -7.25
C TYR A 92 5.75 4.76 -8.37
N ARG A 93 6.78 5.32 -9.04
CA ARG A 93 6.64 6.11 -10.26
C ARG A 93 7.33 5.45 -11.45
N PRO A 94 6.56 4.94 -12.43
CA PRO A 94 7.09 4.35 -13.66
C PRO A 94 8.05 5.24 -14.44
N GLU A 95 7.82 6.55 -14.47
CA GLU A 95 8.64 7.45 -15.30
C GLU A 95 10.06 7.67 -14.77
N GLU A 96 10.29 7.31 -13.51
CA GLU A 96 11.53 7.59 -12.79
C GLU A 96 12.20 6.33 -12.24
N ASP A 97 11.58 5.16 -12.39
CA ASP A 97 11.98 3.91 -11.73
C ASP A 97 12.25 4.11 -10.24
N LYS A 98 11.31 4.80 -9.58
CA LYS A 98 11.52 5.34 -8.24
C LYS A 98 10.38 5.01 -7.30
N ILE A 99 10.74 4.50 -6.14
CA ILE A 99 9.85 4.31 -5.00
C ILE A 99 10.02 5.51 -4.06
N TYR A 100 8.92 6.15 -3.72
CA TYR A 100 8.87 7.20 -2.71
C TYR A 100 8.28 6.63 -1.43
N LEU A 101 8.93 6.87 -0.29
CA LEU A 101 8.49 6.37 1.02
C LEU A 101 8.18 7.53 1.96
N ILE A 102 6.97 7.55 2.52
CA ILE A 102 6.59 8.49 3.59
C ILE A 102 7.04 7.93 4.93
N THR A 103 8.23 8.36 5.33
CA THR A 103 8.92 7.81 6.49
C THR A 103 8.30 8.15 7.86
N CYS A 104 7.42 9.16 7.97
CA CYS A 104 6.88 9.58 9.28
C CYS A 104 5.82 8.63 9.89
N ILE A 105 5.29 7.70 9.09
CA ILE A 105 4.29 6.70 9.48
C ILE A 105 4.78 5.27 9.29
N MET A 106 6.12 5.11 9.24
CA MET A 106 6.78 3.82 9.08
C MET A 106 7.60 3.46 10.30
N ARG A 107 7.79 2.14 10.47
CA ARG A 107 8.74 1.56 11.42
C ARG A 107 9.66 0.57 10.71
N THR A 108 10.81 0.33 11.32
CA THR A 108 11.67 -0.82 10.97
C THR A 108 11.33 -2.00 11.87
N LYS A 109 11.76 -3.22 11.49
CA LYS A 109 11.65 -4.42 12.35
C LYS A 109 12.54 -4.37 13.59
N GLU A 110 13.55 -3.51 13.58
CA GLU A 110 14.46 -3.33 14.69
C GLU A 110 13.77 -2.50 15.77
N PHE A 111 13.76 -2.99 17.01
CA PHE A 111 13.25 -2.19 18.12
C PHE A 111 14.19 -1.01 18.36
N ASN A 112 13.67 0.21 18.20
CA ASN A 112 14.38 1.43 18.56
C ASN A 112 13.40 2.47 19.13
N LEU A 113 13.91 3.42 19.91
CA LEU A 113 13.09 4.43 20.57
C LEU A 113 12.30 5.29 19.57
N GLU A 114 12.86 5.54 18.38
CA GLU A 114 12.21 6.32 17.32
C GLU A 114 10.95 5.61 16.80
N ASN A 115 11.00 4.29 16.58
CA ASN A 115 9.86 3.46 16.19
C ASN A 115 8.76 3.49 17.26
N THR A 116 9.13 3.37 18.55
CA THR A 116 8.14 3.45 19.65
C THR A 116 7.48 4.83 19.72
N ILE A 117 8.25 5.91 19.53
CA ILE A 117 7.68 7.26 19.50
C ILE A 117 6.76 7.44 18.30
N ALA A 118 7.15 6.96 17.11
CA ALA A 118 6.32 7.02 15.91
C ALA A 118 5.01 6.24 16.08
N GLU A 119 5.05 5.06 16.70
CA GLU A 119 3.87 4.25 17.01
C GLU A 119 2.91 4.97 17.95
N ILE A 120 3.43 5.57 19.04
CA ILE A 120 2.61 6.35 19.98
C ILE A 120 2.02 7.59 19.30
N ALA A 121 2.85 8.34 18.55
CA ALA A 121 2.45 9.58 17.89
C ALA A 121 1.38 9.35 16.82
N ASN A 122 1.43 8.21 16.14
CA ASN A 122 0.47 7.80 15.13
C ASN A 122 -0.63 6.88 15.69
N PHE A 123 -0.83 6.83 17.02
CA PHE A 123 -1.90 6.02 17.65
C PHE A 123 -1.90 4.54 17.22
N GLY A 124 -0.72 3.97 16.97
CA GLY A 124 -0.54 2.59 16.50
C GLY A 124 -0.66 2.43 14.98
N PHE A 125 -1.03 3.46 14.23
CA PHE A 125 -1.08 3.45 12.76
C PHE A 125 0.33 3.63 12.17
N VAL A 126 1.16 2.58 12.27
CA VAL A 126 2.48 2.53 11.64
C VAL A 126 2.60 1.32 10.74
N ASN A 127 3.20 1.51 9.57
CA ASN A 127 3.43 0.45 8.59
C ASN A 127 4.87 -0.06 8.70
N ASP A 128 5.08 -1.36 8.50
CA ASP A 128 6.43 -1.91 8.43
C ASP A 128 7.09 -1.50 7.10
N ALA A 129 8.27 -0.90 7.17
CA ALA A 129 8.94 -0.41 5.97
C ALA A 129 9.33 -1.54 5.00
N GLU A 130 9.60 -2.76 5.49
CA GLU A 130 9.87 -3.90 4.60
C GLU A 130 8.61 -4.29 3.82
N GLU A 131 7.45 -4.30 4.49
CA GLU A 131 6.14 -4.61 3.87
C GLU A 131 5.79 -3.60 2.79
N VAL A 132 5.90 -2.30 3.08
CA VAL A 132 5.68 -1.24 2.09
C VAL A 132 6.66 -1.37 0.92
N VAL A 133 7.93 -1.67 1.16
CA VAL A 133 8.88 -1.87 0.06
C VAL A 133 8.51 -3.08 -0.79
N TYR A 134 8.03 -4.19 -0.20
CA TYR A 134 7.55 -5.33 -0.99
C TYR A 134 6.37 -4.97 -1.89
N HIS A 135 5.41 -4.20 -1.36
CA HIS A 135 4.26 -3.71 -2.10
C HIS A 135 4.71 -2.91 -3.34
N GLU A 136 5.53 -1.87 -3.12
CA GLU A 136 5.99 -0.99 -4.18
C GLU A 136 6.89 -1.70 -5.21
N LEU A 137 7.64 -2.72 -4.78
CA LEU A 137 8.39 -3.59 -5.70
C LEU A 137 7.46 -4.40 -6.63
N GLY A 138 6.24 -4.72 -6.21
CA GLY A 138 5.24 -5.33 -7.08
C GLY A 138 4.79 -4.41 -8.21
N HIS A 139 4.56 -3.13 -7.91
CA HIS A 139 4.30 -2.13 -8.95
C HIS A 139 5.49 -1.97 -9.91
N PHE A 140 6.71 -1.83 -9.37
CA PHE A 140 7.93 -1.76 -10.17
C PHE A 140 8.09 -2.99 -11.08
N TYR A 141 7.85 -4.20 -10.56
CA TYR A 141 7.95 -5.42 -11.35
C TYR A 141 6.94 -5.43 -12.51
N ALA A 142 5.67 -5.08 -12.25
CA ALA A 142 4.63 -5.05 -13.28
C ALA A 142 4.98 -4.06 -14.40
N ASP A 143 5.45 -2.88 -14.02
CA ASP A 143 5.93 -1.85 -14.95
C ASP A 143 7.10 -2.34 -15.81
N LYS A 144 8.14 -2.91 -15.21
CA LYS A 144 9.28 -3.45 -15.95
C LYS A 144 8.93 -4.64 -16.84
N LEU A 145 7.96 -5.47 -16.43
CA LEU A 145 7.43 -6.52 -17.29
C LEU A 145 6.69 -5.93 -18.50
N SER A 146 5.87 -4.91 -18.29
CA SER A 146 5.16 -4.20 -19.36
C SER A 146 6.13 -3.56 -20.36
N GLU A 147 7.16 -2.88 -19.88
CA GLU A 147 8.24 -2.33 -20.71
C GLU A 147 8.98 -3.42 -21.49
N TYR A 148 9.36 -4.51 -20.83
CA TYR A 148 10.05 -5.65 -21.46
C TYR A 148 9.24 -6.26 -22.60
N LEU A 149 7.91 -6.27 -22.48
CA LEU A 149 6.98 -6.76 -23.50
C LEU A 149 6.67 -5.72 -24.60
N GLY A 150 7.17 -4.50 -24.47
CA GLY A 150 7.00 -3.42 -25.44
C GLY A 150 5.69 -2.64 -25.30
N TRP A 151 4.99 -2.76 -24.17
CA TRP A 151 3.73 -2.05 -23.88
C TRP A 151 3.94 -0.67 -23.23
N GLY A 152 5.14 -0.41 -22.71
CA GLY A 152 5.50 0.84 -22.03
C GLY A 152 5.07 0.86 -20.56
N ASN A 153 4.95 2.07 -20.00
CA ASN A 153 4.70 2.26 -18.57
C ASN A 153 3.37 1.63 -18.11
N TRP A 154 3.40 1.01 -16.93
CA TRP A 154 2.23 0.46 -16.25
C TRP A 154 2.12 0.97 -14.80
N PRO A 155 0.92 1.41 -14.35
CA PRO A 155 -0.29 1.59 -15.16
C PRO A 155 -0.15 2.74 -16.18
N PRO A 156 -0.93 2.76 -17.27
CA PRO A 156 -0.86 3.84 -18.25
C PRO A 156 -1.32 5.16 -17.62
N LYS A 157 -0.66 6.28 -17.95
CA LYS A 157 -1.07 7.63 -17.48
C LYS A 157 -2.49 8.03 -17.88
N VAL A 158 -2.95 7.56 -19.04
CA VAL A 158 -4.25 7.91 -19.61
C VAL A 158 -5.02 6.61 -19.78
N VAL A 159 -5.96 6.38 -18.87
CA VAL A 159 -6.94 5.32 -18.98
C VAL A 159 -8.31 5.98 -18.94
N GLY A 160 -9.22 5.63 -19.85
CA GLY A 160 -10.61 6.07 -19.75
C GLY A 160 -11.21 5.63 -18.41
N ASN A 161 -12.15 6.40 -17.85
CA ASN A 161 -12.68 6.19 -16.49
C ASN A 161 -13.10 4.74 -16.19
N ASP A 162 -13.69 4.03 -17.16
CA ASP A 162 -14.17 2.66 -16.94
C ASP A 162 -13.02 1.63 -16.91
N LYS A 163 -12.04 1.77 -17.82
CA LYS A 163 -10.83 0.93 -17.83
C LYS A 163 -9.92 1.22 -16.64
N PHE A 164 -10.01 2.42 -16.05
CA PHE A 164 -9.19 2.83 -14.92
C PHE A 164 -9.43 1.94 -13.69
N VAL A 165 -10.67 1.49 -13.45
CA VAL A 165 -10.99 0.67 -12.28
C VAL A 165 -10.31 -0.70 -12.36
N GLY A 166 -10.41 -1.38 -13.52
CA GLY A 166 -9.79 -2.68 -13.74
C GLY A 166 -8.26 -2.62 -13.72
N VAL A 167 -7.68 -1.61 -14.37
CA VAL A 167 -6.23 -1.37 -14.35
C VAL A 167 -5.74 -1.13 -12.93
N LYS A 168 -6.43 -0.26 -12.16
CA LYS A 168 -6.07 0.03 -10.78
C LYS A 168 -6.16 -1.24 -9.92
N MET A 169 -7.25 -2.00 -10.02
CA MET A 169 -7.42 -3.26 -9.30
C MET A 169 -6.30 -4.26 -9.58
N VAL A 170 -5.91 -4.42 -10.85
CA VAL A 170 -4.79 -5.31 -11.20
C VAL A 170 -3.48 -4.77 -10.66
N SER A 171 -3.24 -3.45 -10.77
CA SER A 171 -2.03 -2.81 -10.27
C SER A 171 -1.85 -3.01 -8.77
N GLU A 172 -2.86 -2.64 -7.96
CA GLU A 172 -2.84 -2.84 -6.50
C GLU A 172 -2.82 -4.34 -6.15
N GLY A 173 -3.59 -5.16 -6.86
CA GLY A 173 -3.64 -6.60 -6.62
C GLY A 173 -2.30 -7.30 -6.81
N ILE A 174 -1.53 -6.91 -7.85
CA ILE A 174 -0.17 -7.42 -8.05
C ILE A 174 0.75 -6.96 -6.92
N ALA A 175 0.69 -5.70 -6.51
CA ALA A 175 1.50 -5.18 -5.41
C ALA A 175 1.23 -5.90 -4.09
N GLU A 176 -0.06 -6.06 -3.74
CA GLU A 176 -0.50 -6.86 -2.60
C GLU A 176 -0.04 -8.32 -2.71
N TYR A 177 -0.13 -8.93 -3.89
CA TYR A 177 0.37 -10.30 -4.08
C TYR A 177 1.86 -10.41 -3.73
N PHE A 178 2.66 -9.45 -4.20
CA PHE A 178 4.09 -9.37 -3.94
C PHE A 178 4.38 -9.15 -2.45
N GLU A 179 3.63 -8.29 -1.78
CA GLU A 179 3.71 -8.08 -0.33
C GLU A 179 3.37 -9.35 0.46
N HIS A 180 2.17 -9.88 0.30
CA HIS A 180 1.66 -11.03 1.06
C HIS A 180 2.52 -12.27 0.87
N LYS A 181 2.95 -12.57 -0.37
CA LYS A 181 3.83 -13.72 -0.61
C LYS A 181 5.15 -13.58 0.14
N SER A 182 5.68 -12.36 0.19
CA SER A 182 7.00 -12.04 0.75
C SER A 182 7.01 -11.98 2.27
N THR A 183 5.91 -11.53 2.87
CA THR A 183 5.70 -11.53 4.33
C THR A 183 5.27 -12.91 4.83
N GLY A 184 4.53 -13.66 4.01
CA GLY A 184 3.85 -14.90 4.42
C GLY A 184 2.49 -14.65 5.09
N ASN A 185 2.00 -13.41 5.07
CA ASN A 185 0.70 -13.04 5.62
C ASN A 185 -0.40 -13.32 4.59
N GLU A 186 -0.69 -14.56 4.24
CA GLU A 186 -1.77 -14.84 3.27
C GLU A 186 -3.16 -14.58 3.88
N TYR A 187 -4.08 -13.96 3.14
CA TYR A 187 -5.49 -13.94 3.52
C TYR A 187 -6.10 -15.34 3.35
N ASP A 188 -6.61 -15.90 4.46
CA ASP A 188 -7.16 -17.26 4.48
C ASP A 188 -8.46 -17.43 3.69
N LYS A 189 -9.20 -16.34 3.39
CA LYS A 189 -10.49 -16.41 2.72
C LYS A 189 -10.75 -15.24 1.77
N PRO A 190 -11.37 -15.48 0.61
CA PRO A 190 -11.94 -14.40 -0.18
C PRO A 190 -13.04 -13.72 0.65
N PRO A 191 -13.10 -12.40 0.68
CA PRO A 191 -14.15 -11.72 1.42
C PRO A 191 -15.52 -12.05 0.83
N GLU A 192 -16.52 -12.31 1.68
CA GLU A 192 -17.89 -12.64 1.28
C GLU A 192 -18.60 -11.48 0.52
N TYR A 193 -18.04 -10.26 0.55
CA TYR A 193 -18.66 -9.03 0.06
C TYR A 193 -18.42 -8.69 -1.43
N LEU A 194 -17.90 -9.61 -2.26
CA LEU A 194 -17.65 -9.39 -3.69
C LEU A 194 -18.92 -9.17 -4.56
N LEU A 195 -20.08 -8.79 -3.98
CA LEU A 195 -21.40 -8.93 -4.61
C LEU A 195 -22.17 -7.63 -4.87
N ASN A 196 -21.68 -6.43 -4.53
CA ASN A 196 -22.36 -5.19 -4.94
C ASN A 196 -21.41 -4.06 -5.39
N LEU A 197 -21.75 -3.42 -6.51
CA LEU A 197 -20.92 -2.42 -7.22
C LEU A 197 -20.93 -1.02 -6.56
N GLU A 198 -21.88 -0.73 -5.67
CA GLU A 198 -21.99 0.59 -5.04
C GLU A 198 -21.24 0.68 -3.70
N GLU A 199 -21.24 -0.35 -2.84
CA GLU A 199 -20.33 -0.42 -1.69
C GLU A 199 -18.87 -0.53 -2.19
N PHE A 200 -18.67 -1.22 -3.32
CA PHE A 200 -17.41 -1.36 -4.06
C PHE A 200 -16.73 -0.03 -4.44
N LYS A 201 -17.46 1.02 -4.82
CA LYS A 201 -16.85 2.30 -5.22
C LYS A 201 -16.37 3.12 -4.02
N SER A 202 -16.85 2.80 -2.83
CA SER A 202 -16.65 3.61 -1.63
C SER A 202 -15.51 3.11 -0.74
N ASP A 203 -15.01 1.90 -0.98
CA ASP A 203 -14.04 1.25 -0.11
C ASP A 203 -12.66 1.14 -0.80
N ASN A 204 -11.61 1.66 -0.17
CA ASN A 204 -10.25 1.52 -0.68
C ASN A 204 -9.73 0.09 -0.52
N ASP A 205 -10.17 -0.63 0.52
CA ASP A 205 -9.78 -2.03 0.76
C ASP A 205 -10.17 -2.92 -0.41
N PHE A 206 -11.12 -2.47 -1.22
CA PHE A 206 -11.54 -3.15 -2.42
C PHE A 206 -10.40 -3.34 -3.45
N PHE A 207 -9.62 -2.30 -3.74
CA PHE A 207 -8.55 -2.41 -4.74
C PHE A 207 -7.42 -3.32 -4.23
N TYR A 208 -7.11 -3.24 -2.94
CA TYR A 208 -6.06 -4.03 -2.30
C TYR A 208 -6.51 -5.50 -2.12
N ASN A 209 -7.51 -5.75 -1.28
CA ASN A 209 -7.98 -7.11 -0.99
C ASN A 209 -8.66 -7.76 -2.19
N GLY A 210 -9.55 -7.03 -2.87
CA GLY A 210 -10.23 -7.53 -4.06
C GLY A 210 -9.27 -7.78 -5.22
N GLY A 211 -8.32 -6.87 -5.44
CA GLY A 211 -7.24 -7.04 -6.41
C GLY A 211 -6.36 -8.24 -6.09
N TYR A 212 -5.91 -8.39 -4.85
CA TYR A 212 -5.11 -9.55 -4.42
C TYR A 212 -5.84 -10.86 -4.70
N GLN A 213 -7.10 -10.97 -4.27
CA GLN A 213 -7.91 -12.17 -4.47
C GLN A 213 -8.14 -12.45 -5.97
N LEU A 214 -8.31 -11.40 -6.79
CA LEU A 214 -8.39 -11.51 -8.25
C LEU A 214 -7.12 -12.15 -8.83
N VAL A 215 -5.96 -11.57 -8.55
CA VAL A 215 -4.73 -11.91 -9.27
C VAL A 215 -4.08 -13.19 -8.73
N LYS A 216 -4.20 -13.47 -7.44
CA LYS A 216 -3.52 -14.59 -6.76
C LYS A 216 -3.65 -15.94 -7.49
N PRO A 217 -4.84 -16.46 -7.81
CA PRO A 217 -4.95 -17.78 -8.44
C PRO A 217 -4.37 -17.83 -9.86
N ILE A 218 -4.37 -16.69 -10.57
CA ILE A 218 -3.78 -16.58 -11.91
C ILE A 218 -2.25 -16.58 -11.80
N ILE A 219 -1.69 -15.79 -10.89
CA ILE A 219 -0.25 -15.69 -10.68
C ILE A 219 0.32 -16.97 -10.05
N ASP A 220 -0.34 -17.57 -9.06
CA ASP A 220 0.11 -18.82 -8.44
C ASP A 220 0.22 -19.97 -9.45
N LYS A 221 -0.68 -20.03 -10.44
CA LYS A 221 -0.70 -21.09 -11.45
C LYS A 221 0.19 -20.80 -12.67
N HIS A 222 0.28 -19.52 -13.08
CA HIS A 222 0.93 -19.13 -14.33
C HIS A 222 2.18 -18.26 -14.18
N GLY A 223 2.53 -17.86 -12.95
CA GLY A 223 3.70 -17.05 -12.63
C GLY A 223 3.76 -15.76 -13.47
N ARG A 224 4.95 -15.48 -14.03
CA ARG A 224 5.19 -14.31 -14.88
C ARG A 224 4.21 -14.19 -16.05
N ILE A 225 3.81 -15.30 -16.68
CA ILE A 225 2.88 -15.27 -17.81
C ILE A 225 1.48 -14.83 -17.35
N GLY A 226 1.08 -15.22 -16.14
CA GLY A 226 -0.17 -14.76 -15.53
C GLY A 226 -0.18 -13.25 -15.28
N ILE A 227 0.93 -12.70 -14.77
CA ILE A 227 1.10 -11.25 -14.58
C ILE A 227 1.02 -10.52 -15.93
N ALA A 228 1.71 -11.01 -16.96
CA ALA A 228 1.67 -10.42 -18.29
C ALA A 228 0.25 -10.39 -18.87
N TYR A 229 -0.52 -11.47 -18.70
CA TYR A 229 -1.93 -11.50 -19.12
C TYR A 229 -2.78 -10.47 -18.39
N LEU A 230 -2.61 -10.34 -17.07
CA LEU A 230 -3.36 -9.38 -16.26
C LEU A 230 -3.09 -7.93 -16.66
N ILE A 231 -1.84 -7.61 -17.02
CA ILE A 231 -1.44 -6.28 -17.54
C ILE A 231 -2.08 -6.00 -18.90
N GLU A 232 -2.03 -6.95 -19.83
CA GLU A 232 -2.55 -6.78 -21.19
C GLU A 232 -4.09 -6.77 -21.23
N SER A 233 -4.72 -7.55 -20.35
CA SER A 233 -6.16 -7.81 -20.37
C SER A 233 -6.80 -7.61 -18.99
N PRO A 234 -6.67 -6.43 -18.36
CA PRO A 234 -7.29 -6.16 -17.06
C PRO A 234 -8.82 -6.30 -17.15
N PRO A 235 -9.51 -6.64 -16.04
CA PRO A 235 -10.96 -6.82 -16.05
C PRO A 235 -11.68 -5.54 -16.47
N GLU A 236 -12.72 -5.68 -17.29
CA GLU A 236 -13.62 -4.57 -17.63
C GLU A 236 -14.66 -4.36 -16.52
N LEU A 237 -15.48 -3.30 -16.61
CA LEU A 237 -16.47 -2.99 -15.58
C LEU A 237 -17.49 -4.13 -15.38
N GLU A 238 -17.81 -4.86 -16.44
CA GLU A 238 -18.69 -6.02 -16.41
C GLU A 238 -18.04 -7.22 -15.69
N ASP A 239 -16.73 -7.37 -15.84
CA ASP A 239 -15.94 -8.41 -15.17
C ASP A 239 -15.81 -8.15 -13.67
N ILE A 240 -15.76 -6.89 -13.30
CA ILE A 240 -15.69 -6.43 -11.91
C ILE A 240 -16.89 -6.91 -11.08
N ILE A 241 -18.06 -7.06 -11.72
CA ILE A 241 -19.28 -7.58 -11.07
C ILE A 241 -19.13 -9.08 -10.72
N ASP A 242 -18.35 -9.83 -11.50
CA ASP A 242 -18.12 -11.26 -11.31
C ASP A 242 -16.64 -11.61 -11.57
N LEU A 243 -15.79 -11.22 -10.61
CA LEU A 243 -14.35 -11.45 -10.68
C LEU A 243 -14.01 -12.94 -10.81
N VAL A 244 -14.82 -13.82 -10.21
CA VAL A 244 -14.63 -15.28 -10.30
C VAL A 244 -14.79 -15.75 -11.74
N LYS A 245 -15.77 -15.21 -12.48
CA LYS A 245 -15.93 -15.51 -13.90
C LYS A 245 -14.74 -15.01 -14.71
N TYR A 246 -14.24 -13.80 -14.46
CA TYR A 246 -13.03 -13.32 -15.12
C TYR A 246 -11.82 -14.22 -14.84
N GLN A 247 -11.60 -14.61 -13.57
CA GLN A 247 -10.51 -15.51 -13.19
C GLN A 247 -10.55 -16.83 -13.93
N LYS A 248 -11.73 -17.46 -14.01
CA LYS A 248 -11.90 -18.72 -14.74
C LYS A 248 -11.53 -18.57 -16.21
N ARG A 249 -12.02 -17.53 -16.88
CA ARG A 249 -11.68 -17.26 -18.28
C ARG A 249 -10.18 -17.03 -18.47
N ALA A 250 -9.55 -16.26 -17.59
CA ALA A 250 -8.13 -15.97 -17.64
C ALA A 250 -7.30 -17.27 -17.52
N ILE A 251 -7.64 -18.12 -16.55
CA ILE A 251 -6.97 -19.40 -16.33
C ILE A 251 -7.20 -20.35 -17.51
N GLU A 252 -8.43 -20.48 -18.00
CA GLU A 252 -8.76 -21.32 -19.15
C GLU A 252 -7.99 -20.89 -20.41
N PHE A 253 -7.93 -19.58 -20.67
CA PHE A 253 -7.13 -19.03 -21.77
C PHE A 253 -5.65 -19.37 -21.62
N LEU A 254 -5.08 -19.14 -20.43
CA LEU A 254 -3.66 -19.40 -20.13
C LEU A 254 -3.29 -20.89 -20.14
N ASP A 255 -4.23 -21.78 -19.85
CA ASP A 255 -4.06 -23.23 -19.99
C ASP A 255 -4.01 -23.68 -21.45
N LEU A 256 -4.71 -22.98 -22.36
CA LEU A 256 -4.78 -23.33 -23.79
C LEU A 256 -3.57 -22.87 -24.60
N VAL A 257 -2.90 -21.80 -24.17
CA VAL A 257 -1.76 -21.19 -24.90
C VAL A 257 -0.39 -21.70 -24.43
N ARG A 258 -0.35 -22.68 -23.52
CA ARG A 258 0.86 -23.35 -23.03
C ARG A 258 1.21 -24.57 -23.87
#